data_AF-A0A382VGA3-F1
#
_entry.id   AF-A0A382VGA3-F1
#
_cell.length_a   1.000
_cell.length_b   1.000
_cell.length_c   1.000
_cell.angle_alpha   90.00
_cell.angle_beta   90.00
_cell.angle_gamma   90.00
#
_symmetry.space_group_name_H-M   'P 1'
#
loop_
_entity.id
_entity.type
_entity.pdbx_description
1 polymer ?
#
loop_
_entity_poly.entity_id
_entity_poly.type
_entity_poly.pdbx_seq_one_letter_code
_entity_poly.pdbx_strand_id
1 'polypeptide(L)' 'MTTILAFIIVLGVIVMVHELGHFFAARSVGVRVDRFSIGFPPRLMTITSVPNGFEIKLFFYRKDQ' A
#
# COMPACT_ATOMS: atom_id res chain seq x y z
N MET A 1 -17.15 -18.50 -8.11
CA MET A 1 -17.24 -17.21 -7.38
C MET A 1 -16.36 -17.21 -6.14
N THR A 2 -16.46 -18.23 -5.29
CA THR A 2 -15.58 -18.40 -4.10
C THR A 2 -14.09 -18.43 -4.44
N THR A 3 -13.70 -19.07 -5.53
CA THR A 3 -12.29 -19.20 -5.97
C THR A 3 -11.63 -17.87 -6.31
N ILE A 4 -12.32 -17.00 -7.05
CA ILE A 4 -11.82 -15.67 -7.41
C ILE A 4 -11.66 -14.80 -6.17
N LEU A 5 -12.65 -14.83 -5.27
CA LEU A 5 -12.59 -14.07 -4.03
C LEU A 5 -11.45 -14.57 -3.12
N ALA A 6 -11.31 -15.89 -2.97
CA ALA A 6 -10.23 -16.50 -2.22
C ALA A 6 -8.86 -16.13 -2.81
N PHE A 7 -8.72 -16.13 -4.14
CA PHE A 7 -7.50 -15.72 -4.83
C PHE A 7 -7.11 -14.26 -4.52
N ILE A 8 -8.07 -13.33 -4.62
CA ILE A 8 -7.82 -11.90 -4.33
C ILE A 8 -7.39 -11.72 -2.87
N ILE A 9 -8.06 -12.39 -1.93
CA ILE A 9 -7.73 -12.30 -0.51
C ILE A 9 -6.32 -12.86 -0.24
N VAL A 10 -6.03 -14.07 -0.71
CA VAL A 10 -4.75 -14.73 -0.47
C VAL A 10 -3.60 -13.93 -1.09
N LEU A 11 -3.73 -13.49 -2.35
CA LEU A 11 -2.71 -12.63 -2.96
C LEU A 11 -2.58 -11.29 -2.25
N GLY A 12 -3.69 -10.66 -1.85
CA GLY A 12 -3.66 -9.40 -1.10
C GLY A 12 -2.89 -9.53 0.21
N VAL A 13 -3.13 -10.60 0.96
CA VAL A 13 -2.41 -10.88 2.22
C VAL A 13 -0.93 -11.17 1.98
N ILE A 14 -0.60 -12.01 0.99
CA ILE A 14 0.80 -12.35 0.66
C ILE A 14 1.59 -11.11 0.27
N VAL A 15 1.04 -10.28 -0.62
CA VAL A 15 1.69 -9.03 -1.07
C VAL A 15 1.82 -8.06 0.11
N MET A 16 0.78 -7.91 0.94
CA MET A 16 0.85 -7.06 2.13
C MET A 16 2.00 -7.48 3.06
N VAL A 17 2.09 -8.78 3.37
CA VAL A 17 3.17 -9.31 4.24
C VAL A 17 4.54 -9.15 3.58
N HIS A 18 4.65 -9.36 2.27
CA HIS A 18 5.89 -9.18 1.52
C HIS A 18 6.43 -7.75 1.62
N GLU A 19 5.59 -6.75 1.32
CA GLU A 19 5.98 -5.34 1.39
C GLU A 19 6.29 -4.91 2.83
N LEU A 20 5.51 -5.39 3.81
CA LEU A 20 5.81 -5.18 5.23
C LEU A 20 7.17 -5.76 5.62
N GLY A 21 7.53 -6.93 5.09
CA GLY A 21 8.85 -7.54 5.28
C GLY A 21 9.98 -6.62 4.83
N HIS A 22 9.88 -6.06 3.62
CA HIS A 22 10.85 -5.07 3.12
C HIS A 22 10.93 -3.82 3.99
N PHE A 23 9.78 -3.31 4.42
CA PHE A 23 9.72 -2.15 5.31
C PHE A 23 10.46 -2.40 6.63
N PHE A 24 10.19 -3.53 7.29
CA PHE A 24 10.86 -3.88 8.55
C PHE A 24 12.35 -4.18 8.34
N ALA A 25 12.71 -4.88 7.25
CA ALA A 25 14.10 -5.14 6.92
C ALA A 25 14.90 -3.84 6.74
N ALA A 26 14.38 -2.89 5.95
CA ALA A 26 15.00 -1.57 5.77
C ALA A 26 15.13 -0.80 7.11
N ARG A 27 14.07 -0.78 7.93
CA ARG A 27 14.12 -0.13 9.25
C ARG A 27 15.13 -0.77 10.19
N SER A 28 15.29 -2.09 10.14
CA SER A 28 16.21 -2.83 11.03
C SER A 28 17.68 -2.48 10.81
N VAL A 29 18.04 -2.07 9.61
CA VAL A 29 19.42 -1.65 9.24
C VAL A 29 19.60 -0.13 9.27
N GLY A 30 18.64 0.62 9.83
CA GLY A 30 18.72 2.07 9.97
C GLY A 30 18.40 2.86 8.70
N VAL A 31 17.83 2.23 7.67
CA VAL A 31 17.38 2.94 6.47
C VAL A 31 16.08 3.69 6.78
N ARG A 32 16.09 5.00 6.51
CA ARG A 32 14.90 5.83 6.57
C ARG A 32 13.97 5.46 5.41
N VAL A 33 12.75 5.06 5.73
CA VAL A 33 11.71 4.78 4.74
C VAL A 33 10.73 5.95 4.71
N ASP A 34 10.71 6.70 3.59
CA ASP A 34 9.87 7.90 3.48
C ASP A 34 8.41 7.60 3.18
N ARG A 35 8.12 6.48 2.50
CA ARG A 35 6.76 6.05 2.17
C ARG A 35 6.63 4.53 2.17
N PHE A 36 5.53 4.06 2.73
CA PHE A 36 5.08 2.67 2.61
C PHE A 36 3.87 2.62 1.68
N SER A 37 3.87 1.69 0.73
CA SER A 37 2.78 1.51 -0.24
C SER A 37 2.51 0.02 -0.46
N ILE A 38 1.24 -0.35 -0.62
CA ILE A 38 0.83 -1.72 -0.94
C ILE A 38 0.14 -1.70 -2.30
N GLY A 39 0.47 -2.69 -3.15
CA GLY A 39 -0.16 -2.89 -4.45
C GLY A 39 0.62 -2.27 -5.62
N PHE A 40 -0.10 -1.96 -6.70
CA PHE A 40 0.49 -1.52 -7.97
C PHE A 40 0.06 -0.09 -8.32
N PRO A 41 0.89 0.70 -9.00
CA PRO A 41 0.47 1.97 -9.59
C PRO A 41 -0.59 1.74 -10.68
N PRO A 42 -1.49 2.73 -10.94
CA PRO A 42 -1.57 4.05 -10.32
C PRO A 42 -2.10 4.01 -8.89
N ARG A 43 -1.61 4.93 -8.05
CA ARG A 43 -2.03 5.03 -6.64
C ARG A 43 -3.53 5.29 -6.59
N LEU A 44 -4.27 4.54 -5.77
CA LEU A 44 -5.71 4.72 -5.56
C LEU A 44 -6.01 5.60 -4.36
N MET A 45 -5.25 5.42 -3.28
CA MET A 45 -5.44 6.13 -2.02
C MET A 45 -4.10 6.37 -1.34
N THR A 46 -3.97 7.49 -0.63
CA THR A 46 -2.85 7.77 0.27
C THR A 46 -3.38 8.24 1.60
N ILE A 47 -2.82 7.71 2.69
CA ILE A 47 -3.12 8.10 4.06
C ILE A 47 -1.87 8.77 4.63
N THR A 48 -2.00 10.03 5.05
CA THR A 48 -0.89 10.82 5.63
C THR A 48 -1.26 11.24 7.05
N SER A 49 -0.37 11.01 8.02
CA SER A 49 -0.57 11.53 9.38
C SER A 49 -0.32 13.03 9.41
N VAL A 50 -1.25 13.80 9.97
CA VAL A 50 -1.14 15.26 10.17
C VAL A 50 -1.35 15.60 11.66
N PRO A 51 -0.93 16.78 12.15
CA PRO A 51 -0.97 17.09 13.59
C PRO A 51 -2.34 16.90 14.27
N ASN A 52 -3.44 17.11 13.53
CA ASN A 52 -4.80 17.02 14.03
C ASN A 52 -5.60 15.82 13.46
N GLY A 53 -4.93 14.79 12.91
CA GLY A 53 -5.62 13.60 12.40
C GLY A 53 -4.92 12.91 11.23
N PHE A 54 -5.71 12.37 10.30
CA PHE A 54 -5.21 11.71 9.09
C PHE A 54 -5.80 12.39 7.85
N GLU A 55 -4.94 12.72 6.89
CA GLU A 55 -5.34 13.17 5.57
C GLU A 55 -5.47 11.96 4.63
N ILE A 56 -6.68 11.72 4.13
CA ILE A 56 -6.96 10.65 3.16
C ILE A 56 -7.15 11.31 1.78
N LYS A 57 -6.25 11.01 0.84
CA LYS A 57 -6.34 11.47 -0.55
C LYS A 57 -6.72 10.30 -1.45
N LEU A 58 -7.85 10.45 -2.14
CA LEU A 58 -8.30 9.54 -3.19
C LEU A 58 -7.81 10.05 -4.54
N PHE A 59 -7.19 9.16 -5.30
CA PHE A 59 -6.66 9.44 -6.62
C PHE A 59 -7.49 8.68 -7.64
N PHE A 60 -8.10 9.41 -8.55
CA PHE A 60 -8.73 8.83 -9.73
C PHE A 60 -7.75 8.98 -10.89
N TYR A 61 -7.24 7.86 -11.37
CA TYR A 61 -6.42 7.86 -12.57
C TYR A 61 -7.30 8.28 -13.76
N ARG A 62 -7.21 9.56 -14.13
CA ARG A 62 -7.75 10.06 -15.38
C ARG A 62 -6.65 9.91 -16.43
N LYS A 63 -6.86 8.99 -17.37
CA LYS A 63 -6.10 8.97 -18.62
C LYS A 63 -6.68 10.08 -19.48
N ASP A 64 -6.10 11.27 -19.40
CA ASP A 64 -6.39 12.33 -20.37
C ASP A 64 -6.04 11.76 -21.76
N GLN A 65 -7.02 11.79 -22.67
CA GLN A 65 -6.92 11.26 -24.04
C GLN A 65 -5.87 12.05 -24.84
#